data_AF-A0A7F8QE52-F1
#
_entry.id   AF-A0A7F8QE52-F1
#
_cell.length_a   1.000
_cell.length_b   1.000
_cell.length_c   1.000
_cell.angle_alpha   90.00
_cell.angle_beta   90.00
_cell.angle_gamma   90.00
#
_symmetry.space_group_name_H-M   'P 1'
#
loop_
_entity.id
_entity.type
_entity.pdbx_description
1 polymer ?
#
loop_
_entity_poly.entity_id
_entity_poly.type
_entity_poly.pdbx_seq_one_letter_code
_entity_poly.pdbx_strand_id
1 'polypeptide(L)'
;MWKLLPAAGPAREPFRLLTGVEYIVGRKNCGIVIEGDQSISRNHAVLTANFSVTNLSQTDEPPILTIKDNSKYGTFVNEEKMQNGLSQALKTGDRVTFGVFESKFTVEYEPLVACSSCLDVSGKTALNQAILQLGGLTVNNWTEECTHLVMITVKVTIKTICALICGRPIVKPEYFTEFLKAVKSNKQPPQIERLL
;
A
#
# COMPACT_ATOMS: atom_id res chain seq x y z
N MET A 1 3.61 -1.26 0.38
CA MET A 1 2.26 -0.67 0.20
C MET A 1 1.76 -0.88 -1.22
N TRP A 2 0.51 -1.31 -1.37
CA TRP A 2 -0.15 -1.41 -2.67
C TRP A 2 -0.82 -0.10 -3.11
N LYS A 3 -0.74 0.17 -4.40
CA LYS A 3 -1.35 1.33 -5.07
C LYS A 3 -2.13 0.86 -6.30
N LEU A 4 -3.25 1.52 -6.56
CA LEU A 4 -3.98 1.41 -7.82
C LEU A 4 -3.81 2.72 -8.59
N LEU A 5 -3.10 2.64 -9.71
CA LEU A 5 -2.70 3.77 -10.56
C LEU A 5 -3.63 3.86 -11.78
N PRO A 6 -4.29 4.98 -12.06
CA PRO A 6 -5.03 5.18 -13.30
C PRO A 6 -4.10 5.13 -14.53
N ALA A 7 -4.45 4.38 -15.56
CA ALA A 7 -3.62 4.23 -16.77
C ALA A 7 -3.70 5.43 -17.73
N ALA A 8 -4.80 6.20 -17.68
CA ALA A 8 -5.03 7.35 -18.54
C ALA A 8 -5.81 8.47 -17.79
N GLY A 9 -5.57 9.71 -18.20
CA GLY A 9 -6.19 10.92 -17.64
C GLY A 9 -5.17 11.93 -17.11
N PRO A 10 -5.60 13.12 -16.65
CA PRO A 10 -4.72 14.02 -15.89
C PRO A 10 -4.12 13.25 -14.71
N ALA A 11 -2.92 13.64 -14.26
CA ALA A 11 -2.23 13.00 -13.15
C ALA A 11 -3.13 12.95 -11.91
N ARG A 12 -3.87 11.86 -11.76
CA ARG A 12 -4.73 11.56 -10.62
C ARG A 12 -3.86 10.86 -9.60
N GLU A 13 -4.07 11.21 -8.35
CA GLU A 13 -3.36 10.53 -7.27
C GLU A 13 -3.71 9.04 -7.24
N PRO A 14 -2.74 8.17 -6.92
CA PRO A 14 -2.98 6.75 -6.77
C PRO A 14 -3.93 6.49 -5.60
N PHE A 15 -4.82 5.50 -5.75
CA PHE A 15 -5.54 4.96 -4.60
C PHE A 15 -4.59 4.07 -3.80
N ARG A 16 -4.32 4.44 -2.54
CA ARG A 16 -3.44 3.70 -1.64
C ARG A 16 -4.26 2.71 -0.81
N LEU A 17 -3.83 1.45 -0.81
CA LEU A 17 -4.56 0.36 -0.19
C LEU A 17 -3.88 -0.06 1.11
N LEU A 18 -4.59 0.12 2.22
CA LEU A 18 -4.19 -0.39 3.53
C LEU A 18 -4.45 -1.89 3.61
N THR A 19 -3.67 -2.57 4.44
CA THR A 19 -3.90 -4.00 4.69
C THR A 19 -5.08 -4.22 5.63
N GLY A 20 -5.81 -5.32 5.44
CA GLY A 20 -6.97 -5.66 6.27
C GLY A 20 -8.21 -4.81 5.99
N VAL A 21 -8.19 -4.01 4.92
CA VAL A 21 -9.31 -3.18 4.48
C VAL A 21 -9.83 -3.68 3.14
N GLU A 22 -11.15 -3.84 3.04
CA GLU A 22 -11.82 -4.16 1.78
C GLU A 22 -12.19 -2.87 1.05
N TYR A 23 -11.66 -2.69 -0.16
CA TYR A 23 -11.94 -1.55 -1.02
C TYR A 23 -12.92 -1.95 -2.11
N ILE A 24 -14.16 -1.47 -1.99
CA ILE A 24 -15.16 -1.63 -3.05
C ILE A 24 -14.87 -0.63 -4.16
N VAL A 25 -14.67 -1.14 -5.37
CA VAL A 25 -14.61 -0.37 -6.61
C VAL A 25 -16.01 -0.31 -7.22
N GLY A 26 -16.45 0.86 -7.66
CA GLY A 26 -17.77 0.99 -8.27
C GLY A 26 -18.10 2.39 -8.78
N ARG A 27 -19.29 2.53 -9.37
CA ARG A 27 -19.68 3.79 -10.04
C ARG A 27 -20.11 4.91 -9.08
N LYS A 28 -20.51 4.56 -7.85
CA LYS A 28 -20.94 5.50 -6.79
C LYS A 28 -21.04 4.80 -5.44
N ASN A 29 -21.04 5.56 -4.35
CA ASN A 29 -21.26 5.10 -2.97
C ASN A 29 -20.33 3.95 -2.54
N CYS A 30 -19.04 4.05 -2.85
CA CYS A 30 -18.04 3.03 -2.56
C CYS A 30 -16.67 3.66 -2.26
N GLY A 31 -15.70 2.85 -1.83
CA GLY A 31 -14.37 3.33 -1.42
C GLY A 31 -13.52 3.84 -2.58
N ILE A 32 -13.66 3.24 -3.77
CA ILE A 32 -12.98 3.67 -5.00
C ILE A 32 -14.05 3.93 -6.06
N VAL A 33 -14.39 5.21 -6.23
CA VAL A 33 -15.42 5.64 -7.19
C VAL A 33 -14.80 5.87 -8.56
N ILE A 34 -15.33 5.19 -9.58
CA ILE A 34 -15.00 5.42 -10.99
C ILE A 34 -16.21 6.04 -11.68
N GLU A 35 -16.07 7.32 -12.03
CA GLU A 35 -17.13 8.13 -12.64
C GLU A 35 -17.07 8.09 -14.17
N GLY A 36 -18.19 8.41 -14.82
CA GLY A 36 -18.26 8.56 -16.29
C GLY A 36 -18.34 7.24 -17.08
N ASP A 37 -18.11 6.09 -16.44
CA ASP A 37 -18.19 4.78 -17.07
C ASP A 37 -19.53 4.09 -16.74
N GLN A 38 -20.39 3.94 -17.76
CA GLN A 38 -21.71 3.32 -17.59
C GLN A 38 -21.66 1.80 -17.42
N SER A 39 -20.57 1.16 -17.83
CA SER A 39 -20.35 -0.27 -17.67
C SER A 39 -19.93 -0.66 -16.25
N ILE A 40 -19.59 0.31 -15.41
CA ILE A 40 -19.22 0.04 -14.02
C ILE A 40 -20.46 -0.17 -13.15
N SER A 41 -20.51 -1.31 -12.45
CA SER A 41 -21.53 -1.63 -11.47
C SER A 41 -21.34 -0.82 -10.17
N ARG A 42 -22.40 -0.68 -9.36
CA ARG A 42 -22.31 0.03 -8.07
C ARG A 42 -21.36 -0.67 -7.09
N ASN A 43 -21.40 -1.99 -7.07
CA ASN A 43 -20.43 -2.87 -6.41
C ASN A 43 -19.78 -3.70 -7.52
N HIS A 44 -18.71 -3.16 -8.11
CA HIS A 44 -18.08 -3.75 -9.30
C HIS A 44 -17.08 -4.83 -8.92
N ALA A 45 -16.13 -4.48 -8.06
CA ALA A 45 -15.11 -5.40 -7.60
C ALA A 45 -14.70 -5.05 -6.17
N VAL A 46 -14.08 -5.99 -5.48
CA VAL A 46 -13.50 -5.79 -4.16
C VAL A 46 -12.00 -6.04 -4.23
N LEU A 47 -11.22 -5.08 -3.77
CA LEU A 47 -9.77 -5.18 -3.63
C LEU A 47 -9.41 -5.31 -2.14
N THR A 48 -8.54 -6.27 -1.81
CA THR A 48 -8.10 -6.48 -0.43
C THR A 48 -6.61 -6.79 -0.41
N ALA A 49 -5.85 -6.05 0.39
CA ALA A 49 -4.44 -6.36 0.65
C ALA A 49 -4.32 -7.03 2.02
N ASN A 50 -3.64 -8.18 2.11
CA ASN A 50 -3.44 -8.88 3.38
C ASN A 50 -2.08 -9.58 3.43
N PHE A 51 -1.51 -9.67 4.62
CA PHE A 51 -0.39 -10.58 4.86
C PHE A 51 -0.87 -12.03 4.87
N SER A 52 -0.01 -12.95 4.43
CA SER A 52 -0.34 -14.37 4.49
C SER A 52 -0.57 -14.81 5.95
N VAL A 53 -1.71 -15.46 6.20
CA VAL A 53 -2.17 -15.88 7.53
C VAL A 53 -1.22 -16.89 8.18
N THR A 54 -0.41 -17.61 7.37
CA THR A 54 0.56 -18.59 7.87
C THR A 54 1.79 -17.96 8.54
N ASN A 55 2.05 -16.67 8.32
CA ASN A 55 3.31 -16.01 8.71
C ASN A 55 3.10 -14.84 9.68
N LEU A 56 2.05 -14.88 10.52
CA LEU A 56 1.78 -13.84 11.53
C LEU A 56 2.93 -13.64 12.54
N SER A 57 3.83 -14.62 12.68
CA SER A 57 5.01 -14.55 13.55
C SER A 57 6.30 -14.10 12.83
N GLN A 58 6.33 -14.12 11.49
CA GLN A 58 7.48 -13.73 10.65
C GLN A 58 6.97 -13.07 9.37
N THR A 59 6.61 -11.79 9.47
CA THR A 59 6.20 -10.98 8.31
C THR A 59 7.44 -10.50 7.56
N ASP A 60 8.15 -11.41 6.90
CA ASP A 60 9.25 -11.08 5.99
C ASP A 60 8.78 -10.93 4.54
N GLU A 61 7.53 -11.27 4.26
CA GLU A 61 6.93 -11.19 2.93
C GLU A 61 5.99 -9.98 2.78
N PRO A 62 5.95 -9.38 1.57
CA PRO A 62 5.00 -8.31 1.28
C PRO A 62 3.55 -8.82 1.34
N PRO A 63 2.58 -7.94 1.63
CA PRO A 63 1.18 -8.31 1.59
C PRO A 63 0.76 -8.71 0.16
N ILE A 64 -0.16 -9.67 0.06
CA ILE A 64 -0.77 -10.09 -1.21
C ILE A 64 -1.99 -9.20 -1.47
N LEU A 65 -2.06 -8.60 -2.67
CA LEU A 65 -3.26 -7.93 -3.14
C LEU A 65 -4.13 -8.93 -3.87
N THR A 66 -5.41 -9.00 -3.51
CA THR A 66 -6.41 -9.78 -4.22
C THR A 66 -7.52 -8.91 -4.77
N ILE A 67 -8.13 -9.37 -5.85
CA ILE A 67 -9.29 -8.76 -6.49
C ILE A 67 -10.39 -9.81 -6.68
N LYS A 68 -11.65 -9.42 -6.46
CA LYS A 68 -12.84 -10.23 -6.74
C LYS A 68 -13.83 -9.43 -7.57
N ASP A 69 -14.18 -9.93 -8.75
CA ASP A 69 -15.23 -9.35 -9.61
C ASP A 69 -16.62 -9.71 -9.07
N ASN A 70 -17.53 -8.74 -9.06
CA ASN A 70 -18.95 -8.90 -8.73
C ASN A 70 -19.85 -8.23 -9.79
N SER A 71 -19.28 -7.83 -10.92
CA SER A 71 -19.90 -6.88 -11.83
C SER A 71 -20.75 -7.54 -12.91
N LYS A 72 -21.60 -6.74 -13.54
CA LYS A 72 -22.41 -7.18 -14.69
C LYS A 72 -21.56 -7.40 -15.95
N TYR A 73 -20.60 -6.51 -16.22
CA TYR A 73 -19.84 -6.48 -17.47
C TYR A 73 -18.46 -7.16 -17.36
N GLY A 74 -18.01 -7.43 -16.14
CA GLY A 74 -16.77 -8.12 -15.83
C GLY A 74 -15.62 -7.17 -15.47
N THR A 75 -14.65 -7.75 -14.78
CA THR A 75 -13.33 -7.17 -14.55
C THR A 75 -12.30 -7.98 -15.34
N PHE A 76 -11.28 -7.30 -15.89
CA PHE A 76 -10.22 -7.93 -16.68
C PHE A 76 -8.87 -7.67 -16.03
N VAL A 77 -8.03 -8.70 -15.93
CA VAL A 77 -6.65 -8.62 -15.45
C VAL A 77 -5.74 -9.02 -16.60
N ASN A 78 -4.85 -8.12 -17.03
CA ASN A 78 -3.98 -8.31 -18.20
C ASN A 78 -4.77 -8.74 -19.45
N GLU A 79 -5.91 -8.07 -19.69
CA GLU A 79 -6.83 -8.33 -20.82
C GLU A 79 -7.61 -9.65 -20.73
N GLU A 80 -7.32 -10.50 -19.73
CA GLU A 80 -8.08 -11.72 -19.47
C GLU A 80 -9.27 -11.44 -18.55
N LYS A 81 -10.45 -11.91 -18.97
CA LYS A 81 -11.67 -11.72 -18.18
C LYS A 81 -11.63 -12.61 -16.94
N MET A 82 -11.81 -12.00 -15.77
CA MET A 82 -11.92 -12.73 -14.52
C MET A 82 -13.19 -13.59 -14.48
N GLN A 83 -13.13 -14.69 -13.74
CA GLN A 83 -14.32 -15.43 -13.37
C GLN A 83 -15.08 -14.67 -12.28
N ASN A 84 -16.33 -14.31 -12.57
CA ASN A 84 -17.18 -13.57 -11.65
C ASN A 84 -17.36 -14.32 -10.32
N GLY A 85 -17.22 -13.61 -9.20
CA GLY A 85 -17.36 -14.13 -7.85
C GLY A 85 -16.12 -14.83 -7.28
N LEU A 86 -15.10 -15.11 -8.10
CA LEU A 86 -13.84 -15.70 -7.64
C LEU A 86 -12.78 -14.63 -7.37
N SER A 87 -11.98 -14.88 -6.33
CA SER A 87 -10.85 -14.03 -5.97
C SER A 87 -9.61 -14.45 -6.76
N GLN A 88 -8.85 -13.48 -7.24
CA GLN A 88 -7.58 -13.65 -7.93
C GLN A 88 -6.50 -12.81 -7.24
N ALA A 89 -5.30 -13.37 -7.06
CA ALA A 89 -4.14 -12.62 -6.57
C ALA A 89 -3.52 -11.79 -7.69
N LEU A 90 -3.11 -10.57 -7.37
CA LEU A 90 -2.46 -9.64 -8.27
C LEU A 90 -0.98 -9.52 -7.99
N LYS A 91 -0.22 -9.19 -9.03
CA LYS A 91 1.21 -8.90 -8.99
C LYS A 91 1.44 -7.43 -9.35
N THR A 92 2.55 -6.87 -8.87
CA THR A 92 2.95 -5.53 -9.27
C THR A 92 3.12 -5.46 -10.79
N GLY A 93 2.56 -4.44 -11.42
CA GLY A 93 2.52 -4.28 -12.87
C GLY A 93 1.28 -4.84 -13.56
N ASP A 94 0.44 -5.64 -12.87
CA ASP A 94 -0.79 -6.14 -13.47
C ASP A 94 -1.73 -5.00 -13.87
N ARG A 95 -2.32 -5.11 -15.06
CA ARG A 95 -3.27 -4.15 -15.62
C ARG A 95 -4.68 -4.59 -15.30
N VAL A 96 -5.45 -3.76 -14.63
CA VAL A 96 -6.84 -4.04 -14.25
C VAL A 96 -7.76 -3.12 -15.04
N THR A 97 -8.74 -3.69 -15.75
CA THR A 97 -9.80 -2.95 -16.42
C THR A 97 -11.14 -3.29 -15.78
N PHE A 98 -11.85 -2.27 -15.31
CA PHE A 98 -13.19 -2.43 -14.74
C PHE A 98 -14.24 -2.13 -15.80
N GLY A 99 -15.08 -3.11 -16.15
CA GLY A 99 -16.08 -2.97 -17.20
C GLY A 99 -15.46 -3.07 -18.60
N VAL A 100 -16.06 -2.40 -19.57
CA VAL A 100 -15.76 -2.58 -21.01
C VAL A 100 -15.30 -1.31 -21.73
N PHE A 101 -15.10 -0.19 -21.01
CA PHE A 101 -14.61 1.06 -21.56
C PHE A 101 -13.16 1.36 -21.10
N GLU A 102 -12.85 2.63 -20.80
CA GLU A 102 -11.49 3.14 -20.55
C GLU A 102 -11.13 3.20 -19.06
N SER A 103 -11.83 2.48 -18.19
CA SER A 103 -11.55 2.40 -16.76
C SER A 103 -10.39 1.45 -16.47
N LYS A 104 -9.21 1.83 -16.95
CA LYS A 104 -7.97 1.04 -16.93
C LYS A 104 -7.03 1.54 -15.84
N PHE A 105 -6.44 0.60 -15.13
CA PHE A 105 -5.54 0.84 -14.00
C PHE A 105 -4.36 -0.12 -14.04
N THR A 106 -3.29 0.22 -13.33
CA THR A 106 -2.18 -0.66 -13.03
C THR A 106 -2.02 -0.76 -11.52
N VAL A 107 -1.84 -1.96 -11.01
CA VAL A 107 -1.48 -2.13 -9.60
C VAL A 107 0.03 -2.06 -9.42
N GLU A 108 0.49 -1.36 -8.39
CA GLU A 108 1.91 -1.24 -8.07
C GLU A 108 2.13 -1.52 -6.59
N TYR A 109 3.11 -2.37 -6.30
CA TYR A 109 3.62 -2.53 -4.94
C TYR A 109 4.87 -1.69 -4.76
N GLU A 110 4.81 -0.74 -3.82
CA GLU A 110 5.93 0.07 -3.39
C GLU A 110 6.48 -0.51 -2.08
N PRO A 111 7.72 -1.03 -2.04
CA PRO A 111 8.30 -1.59 -0.82
C PRO A 111 8.31 -0.58 0.33
N LEU A 112 7.99 -1.05 1.53
CA LEU A 112 8.03 -0.24 2.75
C LEU A 112 8.63 -1.10 3.86
N VAL A 113 9.93 -0.92 4.09
CA VAL A 113 10.70 -1.65 5.11
C VAL A 113 11.33 -0.64 6.05
N ALA A 114 10.92 -0.64 7.32
CA ALA A 114 11.35 0.32 8.33
C ALA A 114 12.25 -0.36 9.37
N CYS A 115 13.47 0.16 9.53
CA CYS A 115 14.35 -0.26 10.62
C CYS A 115 14.24 0.74 11.77
N SER A 116 14.08 0.26 13.01
CA SER A 116 14.07 1.13 14.18
C SER A 116 15.44 1.23 14.85
N SER A 117 15.78 2.42 15.37
CA SER A 117 16.97 2.65 16.19
C SER A 117 16.61 3.48 17.41
N CYS A 118 17.12 3.08 18.58
CA CYS A 118 16.93 3.78 19.85
C CYS A 118 15.46 4.07 20.24
N LEU A 119 14.51 3.26 19.76
CA LEU A 119 13.12 3.29 20.21
C LEU A 119 12.94 2.36 21.41
N ASP A 120 12.11 2.81 22.36
CA ASP A 120 11.64 1.98 23.46
C ASP A 120 10.60 0.95 22.98
N VAL A 121 10.15 0.08 23.88
CA VAL A 121 9.20 -1.00 23.54
C VAL A 121 7.89 -0.41 23.01
N SER A 122 7.38 0.65 23.65
CA SER A 122 6.11 1.27 23.25
C SER A 122 6.19 1.89 21.85
N GLY A 123 7.26 2.63 21.56
CA GLY A 123 7.51 3.22 20.25
C GLY A 123 7.70 2.19 19.15
N LYS A 124 8.38 1.07 19.43
CA LYS A 124 8.52 -0.04 18.47
C LYS A 124 7.18 -0.68 18.15
N THR A 125 6.33 -0.92 19.15
CA THR A 125 5.00 -1.51 18.95
C THR A 125 4.11 -0.59 18.12
N ALA A 126 4.07 0.71 18.44
CA ALA A 126 3.28 1.69 17.68
C ALA A 126 3.76 1.81 16.23
N LEU A 127 5.09 1.84 16.02
CA LEU A 127 5.67 1.84 14.68
C LEU A 127 5.27 0.58 13.91
N ASN A 128 5.44 -0.61 14.50
CA ASN A 128 5.10 -1.87 13.86
C ASN A 128 3.62 -1.90 13.42
N GLN A 129 2.70 -1.49 14.31
CA GLN A 129 1.28 -1.41 13.96
C GLN A 129 0.99 -0.47 12.78
N ALA A 130 1.61 0.72 12.77
CA ALA A 130 1.42 1.66 11.67
C ALA A 130 1.97 1.11 10.34
N ILE A 131 3.19 0.56 10.37
CA ILE A 131 3.88 -0.01 9.22
C ILE A 131 3.13 -1.21 8.64
N LEU A 132 2.65 -2.12 9.50
CA LEU A 132 1.83 -3.24 9.09
C LEU A 132 0.56 -2.78 8.40
N GLN A 133 -0.19 -1.82 8.96
CA GLN A 133 -1.41 -1.30 8.32
C GLN A 133 -1.14 -0.65 6.95
N LEU A 134 0.02 -0.03 6.78
CA LEU A 134 0.50 0.53 5.51
C LEU A 134 0.95 -0.55 4.51
N GLY A 135 0.95 -1.83 4.90
CA GLY A 135 1.42 -2.95 4.09
C GLY A 135 2.93 -2.94 3.92
N GLY A 136 3.65 -2.60 4.98
CA GLY A 136 5.10 -2.68 5.08
C GLY A 136 5.56 -3.54 6.24
N LEU A 137 6.87 -3.64 6.40
CA LEU A 137 7.54 -4.51 7.36
C LEU A 137 8.46 -3.72 8.29
N THR A 138 8.56 -4.14 9.55
CA THR A 138 9.57 -3.62 10.47
C THR A 138 10.67 -4.63 10.71
N VAL A 139 11.93 -4.19 10.60
CA VAL A 139 13.10 -5.03 10.82
C VAL A 139 13.95 -4.53 11.98
N ASN A 140 14.58 -5.46 12.68
CA ASN A 140 15.43 -5.14 13.83
C ASN A 140 16.85 -4.74 13.42
N ASN A 141 17.35 -5.26 12.30
CA ASN A 141 18.68 -4.95 11.77
C ASN A 141 18.54 -4.20 10.46
N TRP A 142 19.53 -3.36 10.15
CA TRP A 142 19.56 -2.67 8.87
C TRP A 142 19.97 -3.64 7.76
N THR A 143 19.30 -3.55 6.62
CA THR A 143 19.57 -4.31 5.41
C THR A 143 19.44 -3.38 4.19
N GLU A 144 19.83 -3.81 2.99
CA GLU A 144 19.78 -2.97 1.79
C GLU A 144 18.33 -2.68 1.33
N GLU A 145 17.40 -3.57 1.70
CA GLU A 145 15.96 -3.45 1.45
C GLU A 145 15.30 -2.41 2.36
N CYS A 146 15.99 -1.96 3.42
CA CYS A 146 15.47 -0.92 4.30
C CYS A 146 15.22 0.37 3.51
N THR A 147 13.99 0.85 3.61
CA THR A 147 13.53 2.08 2.95
C THR A 147 13.65 3.29 3.86
N HIS A 148 13.55 3.09 5.18
CA HIS A 148 13.56 4.16 6.18
C HIS A 148 14.28 3.70 7.45
N LEU A 149 15.04 4.61 8.05
CA LEU A 149 15.49 4.46 9.43
C LEU A 149 14.62 5.31 10.35
N VAL A 150 14.13 4.73 11.43
CA VAL A 150 13.21 5.39 12.36
C VAL A 150 13.86 5.62 13.70
N MET A 151 13.89 6.88 14.15
CA MET A 151 14.44 7.29 15.45
C MET A 151 13.83 8.61 15.92
N ILE A 152 13.69 8.80 17.24
CA ILE A 152 13.14 10.03 17.82
C ILE A 152 14.15 11.19 17.73
N THR A 153 15.41 10.92 18.07
CA THR A 153 16.52 11.86 18.03
C THR A 153 17.68 11.22 17.28
N VAL A 154 18.34 11.98 16.41
CA VAL A 154 19.49 11.47 15.66
C VAL A 154 20.64 11.16 16.60
N LYS A 155 21.03 9.88 16.64
CA LYS A 155 22.23 9.40 17.32
C LYS A 155 23.06 8.63 16.31
N VAL A 156 24.36 8.91 16.25
CA VAL A 156 25.28 8.23 15.34
C VAL A 156 25.45 6.77 15.78
N THR A 157 24.61 5.90 15.22
CA THR A 157 24.66 4.45 15.40
C THR A 157 25.10 3.81 14.09
N ILE A 158 25.51 2.53 14.12
CA ILE A 158 25.85 1.78 12.88
C ILE A 158 24.71 1.88 11.86
N LYS A 159 23.44 1.70 12.30
CA LYS A 159 22.25 1.85 11.45
C LYS A 159 22.11 3.23 10.82
N THR A 160 22.52 4.28 11.54
CA THR A 160 22.49 5.68 11.04
C THR A 160 23.48 5.84 9.90
N ILE A 161 24.71 5.35 10.09
CA ILE A 161 25.75 5.38 9.07
C ILE A 161 25.30 4.59 7.84
N CYS A 162 24.73 3.39 8.02
CA CYS A 162 24.20 2.59 6.92
C CYS A 162 23.09 3.32 6.17
N ALA A 163 22.12 3.92 6.87
CA ALA A 163 21.04 4.69 6.23
C ALA A 163 21.58 5.85 5.39
N LEU A 164 22.56 6.60 5.92
CA LEU A 164 23.20 7.72 5.21
C LEU A 164 23.96 7.24 3.97
N ILE A 165 24.76 6.17 4.09
CA ILE A 165 25.50 5.58 2.96
C ILE A 165 24.52 5.10 1.87
N CYS A 166 23.41 4.48 2.26
CA CYS A 166 22.37 4.02 1.32
C CYS A 166 21.46 5.16 0.82
N GLY A 167 21.69 6.41 1.22
CA GLY A 167 20.84 7.56 0.85
C GLY A 167 19.39 7.43 1.32
N ARG A 168 19.14 6.67 2.39
CA ARG A 168 17.81 6.42 2.93
C ARG A 168 17.45 7.48 3.99
N PRO A 169 16.19 7.94 4.00
CA PRO A 169 15.75 8.94 4.95
C PRO A 169 15.77 8.41 6.39
N ILE A 170 16.14 9.32 7.29
CA ILE A 170 16.01 9.15 8.73
C ILE A 170 14.82 9.98 9.19
N VAL A 171 13.78 9.31 9.70
CA VAL A 171 12.49 9.92 10.06
C VAL A 171 12.13 9.64 11.51
N LYS A 172 11.26 10.48 12.07
CA LYS A 172 10.64 10.21 13.36
C LYS A 172 9.47 9.22 13.23
N PRO A 173 9.11 8.48 14.30
CA PRO A 173 7.96 7.57 14.27
C PRO A 173 6.65 8.23 13.82
N GLU A 174 6.46 9.51 14.14
CA GLU A 174 5.24 10.27 13.85
C GLU A 174 4.95 10.32 12.34
N TYR A 175 5.99 10.31 11.50
CA TYR A 175 5.86 10.29 10.03
C TYR A 175 4.91 9.16 9.57
N PHE A 176 5.08 7.94 10.09
CA PHE A 176 4.24 6.81 9.68
C PHE A 176 2.84 6.88 10.27
N THR A 177 2.67 7.47 11.46
CA THR A 177 1.34 7.68 12.02
C THR A 177 0.55 8.72 11.22
N GLU A 178 1.20 9.79 10.77
CA GLU A 178 0.59 10.81 9.92
C GLU A 178 0.34 10.28 8.50
N PHE A 179 1.24 9.45 7.96
CA PHE A 179 1.02 8.77 6.69
C PHE A 179 -0.20 7.86 6.75
N LEU A 180 -0.34 7.05 7.80
CA LEU A 180 -1.52 6.21 8.00
C LEU A 180 -2.81 7.04 8.10
N LYS A 181 -2.81 8.15 8.83
CA LYS A 181 -3.96 9.06 8.91
C LYS A 181 -4.31 9.69 7.57
N ALA A 182 -3.30 10.08 6.79
CA ALA A 182 -3.47 10.66 5.47
C ALA A 182 -4.14 9.66 4.52
N VAL A 183 -3.66 8.40 4.48
CA VAL A 183 -4.27 7.36 3.64
C VAL A 183 -5.71 7.05 4.06
N LYS A 184 -5.99 6.94 5.36
CA LYS A 184 -7.36 6.74 5.87
C LYS A 184 -8.31 7.88 5.50
N SER A 185 -7.78 9.09 5.35
CA SER A 185 -8.54 10.29 4.98
C SER A 185 -8.51 10.58 3.48
N ASN A 186 -7.93 9.70 2.66
CA ASN A 186 -7.70 9.88 1.23
C ASN A 186 -6.99 11.22 0.89
N LYS A 187 -6.00 11.59 1.71
CA LYS A 187 -5.15 12.78 1.55
C LYS A 187 -3.74 12.39 1.13
N GLN A 188 -2.99 13.37 0.62
CA GLN A 188 -1.58 13.20 0.31
C GLN A 188 -0.77 12.75 1.54
N PRO A 189 0.17 11.80 1.36
CA PRO A 189 1.14 11.45 2.40
C PRO A 189 1.93 12.66 2.89
N PRO A 190 2.38 12.68 4.15
CA PRO A 190 3.28 13.72 4.63
C PRO A 190 4.57 13.75 3.80
N GLN A 191 5.13 14.94 3.61
CA GLN A 191 6.48 15.04 3.07
C GLN A 191 7.47 14.45 4.06
N ILE A 192 8.51 13.81 3.54
CA ILE A 192 9.59 13.28 4.38
C ILE A 192 10.40 14.48 4.90
N GLU A 193 10.11 14.90 6.12
CA GLU A 193 11.01 15.75 6.90
C GLU A 193 12.23 14.91 7.30
N ARG A 194 13.30 15.04 6.52
CA ARG A 194 14.56 14.35 6.82
C ARG A 194 15.20 15.02 8.02
N LEU A 195 15.57 14.21 9.02
CA LEU A 195 16.36 14.71 10.14
C LEU A 195 17.80 15.04 9.73
N LEU A 196 18.29 14.43 8.63
CA LEU A 196 19.57 14.66 7.95
C LEU A 196 19.44 14.33 6.46
#